data_AF-A0A2S7PL29-F1
#
_entry.id   AF-A0A2S7PL29-F1
#
_cell.length_a   1.000
_cell.length_b   1.000
_cell.length_c   1.000
_cell.angle_alpha   90.00
_cell.angle_beta   90.00
_cell.angle_gamma   90.00
#
_symmetry.space_group_name_H-M   'P 1'
#
loop_
_entity.id
_entity.type
_entity.pdbx_description
1 polymer ?
#
loop_
_entity_poly.entity_id
_entity_poly.type
_entity_poly.pdbx_seq_one_letter_code
_entity_poly.pdbx_strand_id
1 'polypeptide(L)'
;MYEESWDDLAQNCDESQEYEDRTLYSTWNLSLKQIEAQDPEAAQMLQLIAYFSNVDLWYELFQKAADSGPLWLSNIVKSRARFNKAMSKLQEYSLVEAETEAQPGRYSLHTCVHDWTFEYLNQKIDAKLCCIAISAIARNTIEDTKPEFWIRNRRLEQHTSRLGYGRLKGSIDWDFINANVNNLGNLYKDQGKLAEAEEMYQRALKGYEKVWGPEHTLTLTTVNNLGLLYADQDKLVEAEETYQRALKGFEKVWGSEHTSTLHTINNLALLYANQGKIIKAEEMYQRALKGFEKLYGSEHVSTLVIVNNLGDLYKDQDKLVEAEEMYQRAFKGYEKAWGPEHTSTLHTVHSLGSLYKDQGKMVEAEAMYYRAVKGYGKVRGPEHTSTLHTINNLGILYANQSKLVEAEEMFQRALKGFEKAWGPEHSSTLKTVKNLGNLYANQGKMIEAEAMYQRALNGEEKAWGPEHTLTLDTVNNLGLLYADQGKLVEAEEMYQRALKGYEKVWGPEHKSTLTTVNNLFVLYYSQGKLIEAKVMYQRALKGK
;
A
#
# COMPACT_ATOMS: atom_id res chain seq x y z
N MET A 1 -28.65 20.60 2.45
CA MET A 1 -28.38 22.05 2.46
C MET A 1 -27.52 22.54 1.30
N TYR A 2 -26.31 22.02 1.03
CA TYR A 2 -25.55 22.44 -0.16
C TYR A 2 -26.10 21.80 -1.45
N GLU A 3 -26.41 20.49 -1.44
CA GLU A 3 -27.00 19.80 -2.60
C GLU A 3 -28.43 20.27 -2.92
N GLU A 4 -29.26 20.48 -1.90
CA GLU A 4 -30.61 21.04 -2.08
C GLU A 4 -30.59 22.48 -2.65
N SER A 5 -29.54 23.26 -2.37
CA SER A 5 -29.36 24.59 -2.96
C SER A 5 -28.96 24.52 -4.44
N TRP A 6 -28.30 23.45 -4.87
CA TRP A 6 -27.90 23.25 -6.27
C TRP A 6 -29.06 22.76 -7.13
N ASP A 7 -29.91 21.88 -6.60
CA ASP A 7 -31.11 21.41 -7.31
C ASP A 7 -32.16 22.52 -7.45
N ASP A 8 -32.28 23.40 -6.46
CA ASP A 8 -33.19 24.56 -6.52
C ASP A 8 -32.68 25.65 -7.49
N LEU A 9 -31.36 25.80 -7.66
CA LEU A 9 -30.75 26.65 -8.69
C LEU A 9 -30.89 26.06 -10.10
N ALA A 10 -30.86 24.74 -10.24
CA ALA A 10 -31.04 24.06 -11.51
C ALA A 10 -32.50 24.08 -12.00
N GLN A 11 -33.47 24.08 -11.10
CA GLN A 11 -34.90 24.11 -11.44
C GLN A 11 -35.47 25.52 -11.66
N ASN A 12 -34.87 26.56 -11.08
CA ASN A 12 -35.36 27.94 -11.16
C ASN A 12 -34.62 28.84 -12.17
N CYS A 13 -33.74 28.29 -13.02
CA CYS A 13 -33.04 29.06 -14.04
C CYS A 13 -33.94 29.27 -15.28
N ASP A 14 -34.91 30.18 -15.14
CA ASP A 14 -35.62 30.77 -16.27
C ASP A 14 -34.69 31.76 -17.00
N GLU A 15 -34.75 31.72 -18.33
CA GLU A 15 -33.97 32.50 -19.30
C GLU A 15 -33.68 33.95 -18.84
N SER A 16 -32.52 34.17 -18.21
CA SER A 16 -32.05 35.51 -17.90
C SER A 16 -30.53 35.64 -18.05
N GLN A 17 -30.16 36.30 -19.15
CA GLN A 17 -28.96 37.11 -19.36
C GLN A 17 -27.65 36.42 -19.77
N GLU A 18 -27.67 36.09 -21.06
CA GLU A 18 -26.65 35.93 -22.10
C GLU A 18 -25.37 36.84 -22.13
N TYR A 19 -24.79 37.32 -21.02
CA TYR A 19 -23.79 38.42 -21.11
C TYR A 19 -22.33 38.25 -20.61
N GLU A 20 -21.84 37.10 -20.10
CA GLU A 20 -20.39 37.02 -19.74
C GLU A 20 -19.58 35.82 -20.32
N ASP A 21 -20.21 34.74 -20.81
CA ASP A 21 -19.47 33.49 -21.13
C ASP A 21 -19.13 33.24 -22.61
N ARG A 22 -19.41 34.15 -23.54
CA ARG A 22 -19.14 33.92 -24.98
C ARG A 22 -17.83 34.50 -25.49
N THR A 23 -17.16 35.42 -24.79
CA THR A 23 -15.94 36.10 -25.30
C THR A 23 -14.68 35.24 -25.14
N LEU A 24 -14.49 34.58 -23.99
CA LEU A 24 -13.32 33.72 -23.76
C LEU A 24 -13.38 32.43 -24.59
N TYR A 25 -14.53 31.75 -24.62
CA TYR A 25 -14.69 30.52 -25.41
C TYR A 25 -14.62 30.82 -26.92
N SER A 26 -15.17 31.94 -27.38
CA SER A 26 -15.02 32.35 -28.79
C SER A 26 -13.56 32.69 -29.13
N THR A 27 -12.82 33.29 -28.19
CA THR A 27 -11.38 33.55 -28.36
C THR A 27 -10.59 32.24 -28.45
N TRP A 28 -10.82 31.29 -27.56
CA TRP A 28 -10.17 29.97 -27.62
C TRP A 28 -10.58 29.17 -28.86
N ASN A 29 -11.83 29.28 -29.32
CA ASN A 29 -12.27 28.70 -30.60
C ASN A 29 -11.54 29.31 -31.80
N LEU A 30 -11.31 30.63 -31.81
CA LEU A 30 -10.54 31.29 -32.86
C LEU A 30 -9.07 30.85 -32.83
N SER A 31 -8.47 30.80 -31.64
CA SER A 31 -7.12 30.26 -31.45
C SER A 31 -7.01 28.82 -31.94
N LEU A 32 -7.98 27.96 -31.60
CA LEU A 32 -8.01 26.57 -32.04
C LEU A 32 -8.09 26.46 -33.56
N LYS A 33 -8.99 27.20 -34.23
CA LYS A 33 -9.08 27.20 -35.69
C LYS A 33 -7.77 27.62 -36.35
N GLN A 34 -7.08 28.58 -35.76
CA GLN A 34 -5.78 29.03 -36.25
C GLN A 34 -4.69 27.97 -36.04
N ILE A 35 -4.72 27.25 -34.92
CA ILE A 35 -3.82 26.11 -34.65
C ILE A 35 -4.12 24.97 -35.62
N GLU A 36 -5.38 24.58 -35.82
CA GLU A 36 -5.79 23.53 -36.77
C GLU A 36 -5.30 23.82 -38.19
N ALA A 37 -5.29 25.08 -38.62
CA ALA A 37 -4.79 25.46 -39.94
C ALA A 37 -3.26 25.39 -40.07
N GLN A 38 -2.51 25.61 -38.97
CA GLN A 38 -1.05 25.68 -38.98
C GLN A 38 -0.36 24.39 -38.56
N ASP A 39 -0.92 23.71 -37.55
CA ASP A 39 -0.44 22.48 -36.95
C ASP A 39 -1.63 21.63 -36.45
N PRO A 40 -2.25 20.84 -37.34
CA PRO A 40 -3.36 19.96 -36.99
C PRO A 40 -3.02 18.95 -35.88
N GLU A 41 -1.76 18.50 -35.81
CA GLU A 41 -1.31 17.53 -34.80
C GLU A 41 -1.32 18.19 -33.41
N ALA A 42 -0.95 19.47 -33.29
CA ALA A 42 -1.05 20.22 -32.03
C ALA A 42 -2.51 20.39 -31.56
N ALA A 43 -3.46 20.63 -32.47
CA ALA A 43 -4.88 20.69 -32.11
C ALA A 43 -5.41 19.33 -31.60
N GLN A 44 -5.02 18.22 -32.26
CA GLN A 44 -5.34 16.87 -31.80
C GLN A 44 -4.72 16.55 -30.45
N MET A 45 -3.51 17.05 -30.19
CA MET A 45 -2.85 16.93 -28.89
C MET A 45 -3.67 17.62 -27.79
N LEU A 46 -4.19 18.82 -28.04
CA LEU A 46 -5.05 19.53 -27.08
C LEU A 46 -6.32 18.73 -26.75
N GLN A 47 -6.97 18.14 -27.76
CA GLN A 47 -8.13 17.26 -27.57
C GLN A 47 -7.80 16.04 -26.72
N LEU A 48 -6.63 15.43 -26.91
CA LEU A 48 -6.17 14.29 -26.13
C LEU A 48 -5.88 14.68 -24.67
N ILE A 49 -5.26 15.84 -24.43
CA ILE A 49 -4.88 16.30 -23.08
C ILE A 49 -6.09 16.43 -22.14
N ALA A 50 -7.28 16.76 -22.65
CA ALA A 50 -8.50 16.90 -21.84
C ALA A 50 -8.93 15.62 -21.09
N TYR A 51 -8.40 14.45 -21.49
CA TYR A 51 -8.62 13.16 -20.83
C TYR A 51 -7.60 12.86 -19.72
N PHE A 52 -6.58 13.71 -19.56
CA PHE A 52 -5.59 13.65 -18.48
C PHE A 52 -5.91 14.69 -17.41
N SER A 53 -5.24 14.62 -16.26
CA SER A 53 -5.15 15.78 -15.36
C SER A 53 -4.59 17.01 -16.10
N ASN A 54 -5.04 18.20 -15.71
CA ASN A 54 -4.60 19.47 -16.30
C ASN A 54 -3.20 19.90 -15.83
N VAL A 55 -2.55 19.15 -14.94
CA VAL A 55 -1.21 19.42 -14.43
C VAL A 55 -0.26 18.27 -14.77
N ASP A 56 1.04 18.56 -14.73
CA ASP A 56 2.12 17.58 -14.95
C ASP A 56 1.97 16.77 -16.25
N LEU A 57 1.91 17.43 -17.40
CA LEU A 57 1.91 16.77 -18.70
C LEU A 57 3.35 16.70 -19.23
N TRP A 58 3.89 15.49 -19.42
CA TRP A 58 5.28 15.29 -19.84
C TRP A 58 5.42 14.35 -21.03
N TYR A 59 6.54 14.46 -21.74
CA TYR A 59 6.82 13.72 -22.98
C TYR A 59 6.63 12.20 -22.86
N GLU A 60 7.25 11.56 -21.85
CA GLU A 60 7.22 10.10 -21.67
C GLU A 60 5.81 9.56 -21.38
N LEU A 61 4.90 10.38 -20.84
CA LEU A 61 3.50 10.02 -20.61
C LEU A 61 2.85 9.60 -21.93
N PHE A 62 3.01 10.44 -22.96
CA PHE A 62 2.42 10.24 -24.28
C PHE A 62 3.23 9.27 -25.14
N GLN A 63 4.56 9.25 -24.99
CA GLN A 63 5.43 8.38 -25.78
C GLN A 63 5.03 6.91 -25.68
N LYS A 64 4.76 6.41 -24.47
CA LYS A 64 4.38 5.00 -24.27
C LYS A 64 3.01 4.63 -24.86
N ALA A 65 2.14 5.60 -25.08
CA ALA A 65 0.83 5.39 -25.68
C ALA A 65 0.90 5.33 -27.22
N ALA A 66 1.96 5.87 -27.79
CA ALA A 66 2.12 6.04 -29.23
C ALA A 66 2.24 4.71 -29.98
N ASP A 67 2.85 3.69 -29.38
CA ASP A 67 3.07 2.38 -30.01
C ASP A 67 1.78 1.68 -30.46
N SER A 68 0.64 2.04 -29.86
CA SER A 68 -0.70 1.57 -30.25
C SER A 68 -1.67 2.72 -30.54
N GLY A 69 -1.13 3.92 -30.72
CA GLY A 69 -1.88 5.14 -30.96
C GLY A 69 -2.00 5.48 -32.46
N PRO A 70 -2.74 6.54 -32.80
CA PRO A 70 -2.84 7.05 -34.16
C PRO A 70 -1.50 7.62 -34.64
N LEU A 71 -1.33 7.69 -35.97
CA LEU A 71 -0.07 8.11 -36.60
C LEU A 71 0.38 9.52 -36.17
N TRP A 72 -0.56 10.44 -35.99
CA TRP A 72 -0.27 11.81 -35.54
C TRP A 72 0.42 11.82 -34.16
N LEU A 73 -0.03 10.97 -33.23
CA LEU A 73 0.55 10.89 -31.90
C LEU A 73 1.98 10.37 -31.98
N SER A 74 2.20 9.32 -32.79
CA SER A 74 3.53 8.78 -33.09
C SER A 74 4.46 9.83 -33.71
N ASN A 75 3.95 10.72 -34.55
CA ASN A 75 4.73 11.80 -35.17
C ASN A 75 5.18 12.85 -34.15
N ILE A 76 4.27 13.30 -33.28
CA ILE A 76 4.54 14.28 -32.21
C ILE A 76 5.59 13.71 -31.25
N VAL A 77 5.36 12.49 -30.74
CA VAL A 77 6.22 11.91 -29.71
C VAL A 77 7.46 11.19 -30.26
N LYS A 78 7.70 11.25 -31.57
CA LYS A 78 8.92 10.69 -32.20
C LYS A 78 10.22 11.23 -31.59
N SER A 79 10.19 12.45 -31.07
CA SER A 79 11.30 13.04 -30.32
C SER A 79 10.78 14.10 -29.36
N ARG A 80 11.49 14.31 -28.25
CA ARG A 80 11.16 15.37 -27.29
C ARG A 80 11.11 16.76 -27.94
N ALA A 81 11.94 17.02 -28.96
CA ALA A 81 11.92 18.27 -29.72
C ALA A 81 10.61 18.50 -30.50
N ARG A 82 10.05 17.45 -31.11
CA ARG A 82 8.77 17.54 -31.83
C ARG A 82 7.60 17.72 -30.88
N PHE A 83 7.60 16.97 -29.77
CA PHE A 83 6.63 17.16 -28.70
C PHE A 83 6.66 18.60 -28.18
N ASN A 84 7.84 19.10 -27.82
CA ASN A 84 7.99 20.47 -27.35
C ASN A 84 7.55 21.49 -28.41
N LYS A 85 7.76 21.23 -29.71
CA LYS A 85 7.26 22.10 -30.79
C LYS A 85 5.74 22.17 -30.81
N ALA A 86 5.05 21.03 -30.73
CA ALA A 86 3.58 20.99 -30.68
C ALA A 86 3.05 21.68 -29.41
N MET A 87 3.65 21.43 -28.25
CA MET A 87 3.27 22.07 -26.99
C MET A 87 3.56 23.57 -26.99
N SER A 88 4.69 24.01 -27.58
CA SER A 88 5.02 25.43 -27.76
C SER A 88 4.00 26.12 -28.65
N LYS A 89 3.47 25.42 -29.67
CA LYS A 89 2.41 25.97 -30.51
C LYS A 89 1.12 26.22 -29.74
N LEU A 90 0.76 25.34 -28.81
CA LEU A 90 -0.37 25.57 -27.89
C LEU A 90 -0.08 26.71 -26.90
N GLN A 91 1.17 26.82 -26.46
CA GLN A 91 1.64 27.89 -25.58
C GLN A 91 1.61 29.28 -26.24
N GLU A 92 1.91 29.38 -27.55
CA GLU A 92 1.80 30.64 -28.31
C GLU A 92 0.40 31.27 -28.22
N TYR A 93 -0.64 30.44 -28.05
CA TYR A 93 -2.03 30.88 -27.89
C TYR A 93 -2.50 30.87 -26.44
N SER A 94 -1.60 30.73 -25.47
CA SER A 94 -1.90 30.67 -24.03
C SER A 94 -2.92 29.57 -23.65
N LEU A 95 -2.98 28.49 -24.43
CA LEU A 95 -3.84 27.33 -24.11
C LEU A 95 -3.13 26.35 -23.17
N VAL A 96 -1.80 26.36 -23.18
CA VAL A 96 -0.94 25.52 -22.35
C VAL A 96 0.17 26.39 -21.77
N GLU A 97 0.52 26.15 -20.52
CA GLU A 97 1.63 26.78 -19.82
C GLU A 97 2.78 25.78 -19.66
N ALA A 98 4.01 26.22 -19.87
CA ALA A 98 5.19 25.44 -19.52
C ALA A 98 5.52 25.69 -18.05
N GLU A 99 5.67 24.64 -17.26
CA GLU A 99 6.10 24.78 -15.86
C GLU A 99 7.55 25.30 -15.81
N THR A 100 7.83 26.13 -14.80
CA THR A 100 9.05 26.94 -14.55
C THR A 100 10.40 26.36 -15.01
N GLU A 101 11.42 27.22 -15.15
CA GLU A 101 12.80 26.85 -15.53
C GLU A 101 13.42 25.69 -14.70
N ALA A 102 12.94 25.47 -13.47
CA ALA A 102 13.40 24.38 -12.60
C ALA A 102 12.95 22.97 -13.07
N GLN A 103 11.91 22.86 -13.91
CA GLN A 103 11.39 21.57 -14.40
C GLN A 103 11.07 21.61 -15.91
N PRO A 104 12.10 21.73 -16.76
CA PRO A 104 11.91 21.88 -18.20
C PRO A 104 11.24 20.66 -18.85
N GLY A 105 10.21 20.92 -19.67
CA GLY A 105 9.48 19.88 -20.42
C GLY A 105 8.22 19.34 -19.72
N ARG A 106 7.73 20.04 -18.70
CA ARG A 106 6.41 19.83 -18.09
C ARG A 106 5.44 20.93 -18.54
N TYR A 107 4.20 20.54 -18.75
CA TYR A 107 3.15 21.42 -19.24
C TYR A 107 1.89 21.29 -18.39
N SER A 108 1.11 22.37 -18.29
CA SER A 108 -0.16 22.42 -17.59
C SER A 108 -1.18 23.24 -18.37
N LEU A 109 -2.46 22.98 -18.13
CA LEU A 109 -3.57 23.79 -18.62
C LEU A 109 -4.19 24.51 -17.44
N HIS A 110 -4.52 25.79 -17.64
CA HIS A 110 -5.39 26.51 -16.73
C HIS A 110 -6.74 25.79 -16.65
N THR A 111 -7.33 25.70 -15.45
CA THR A 111 -8.56 24.93 -15.18
C THR A 111 -9.69 25.27 -16.16
N CYS A 112 -9.93 26.57 -16.41
CA CYS A 112 -10.97 27.00 -17.36
C CYS A 112 -10.70 26.57 -18.82
N VAL A 113 -9.44 26.53 -19.27
CA VAL A 113 -9.09 26.06 -20.62
C VAL A 113 -9.28 24.55 -20.69
N HIS A 114 -8.89 23.83 -19.64
CA HIS A 114 -9.09 22.40 -19.55
C HIS A 114 -10.59 22.04 -19.55
N ASP A 115 -11.41 22.77 -18.79
CA ASP A 115 -12.86 22.57 -18.74
C ASP A 115 -13.52 22.92 -20.08
N TRP A 116 -13.10 24.00 -20.74
CA TRP A 116 -13.54 24.31 -22.11
C TRP A 116 -13.14 23.20 -23.09
N THR A 117 -11.90 22.74 -23.05
CA THR A 117 -11.41 21.67 -23.95
C THR A 117 -12.19 20.38 -23.72
N PHE A 118 -12.50 20.07 -22.46
CA PHE A 118 -13.30 18.91 -22.14
C PHE A 118 -14.76 19.14 -22.55
N GLU A 119 -15.48 20.03 -21.87
CA GLU A 119 -16.95 20.20 -21.99
C GLU A 119 -17.40 20.70 -23.36
N TYR A 120 -16.65 21.61 -23.98
CA TYR A 120 -17.03 22.21 -25.25
C TYR A 120 -16.40 21.49 -26.44
N LEU A 121 -15.07 21.34 -26.46
CA LEU A 121 -14.39 20.74 -27.62
C LEU A 121 -14.61 19.23 -27.70
N ASN A 122 -14.56 18.52 -26.57
CA ASN A 122 -14.86 17.10 -26.46
C ASN A 122 -16.30 16.85 -25.96
N GLN A 123 -17.29 17.63 -26.43
CA GLN A 123 -18.68 17.49 -25.99
C GLN A 123 -19.19 16.04 -26.13
N LYS A 124 -18.85 15.38 -27.24
CA LYS A 124 -18.95 13.92 -27.37
C LYS A 124 -17.60 13.31 -27.04
N ILE A 125 -17.58 12.42 -26.05
CA ILE A 125 -16.36 11.72 -25.65
C ILE A 125 -15.89 10.84 -26.81
N ASP A 126 -14.67 11.11 -27.27
CA ASP A 126 -14.00 10.28 -28.26
C ASP A 126 -13.42 9.06 -27.54
N ALA A 127 -14.07 7.91 -27.74
CA ALA A 127 -13.64 6.65 -27.15
C ALA A 127 -12.18 6.31 -27.48
N LYS A 128 -11.68 6.63 -28.69
CA LYS A 128 -10.30 6.34 -29.07
C LYS A 128 -9.31 7.21 -28.29
N LEU A 129 -9.57 8.51 -28.17
CA LEU A 129 -8.73 9.42 -27.38
C LEU A 129 -8.72 9.04 -25.90
N CYS A 130 -9.88 8.70 -25.35
CA CYS A 130 -10.00 8.18 -23.99
C CYS A 130 -9.17 6.91 -23.78
N CYS A 131 -9.23 5.97 -24.73
CA CYS A 131 -8.46 4.72 -24.66
C CYS A 131 -6.95 4.96 -24.77
N ILE A 132 -6.52 5.92 -25.57
CA ILE A 132 -5.11 6.35 -25.65
C ILE A 132 -4.67 6.91 -24.30
N ALA A 133 -5.49 7.76 -23.67
CA ALA A 133 -5.17 8.34 -22.36
C ALA A 133 -5.03 7.26 -21.27
N ILE A 134 -5.99 6.33 -21.18
CA ILE A 134 -5.94 5.22 -20.23
C ILE A 134 -4.71 4.32 -20.50
N SER A 135 -4.42 4.03 -21.77
CA SER A 135 -3.24 3.26 -22.16
C SER A 135 -1.93 3.98 -21.81
N ALA A 136 -1.88 5.30 -21.96
CA ALA A 136 -0.74 6.13 -21.60
C ALA A 136 -0.42 6.02 -20.10
N ILE A 137 -1.45 6.15 -19.27
CA ILE A 137 -1.34 6.02 -17.81
C ILE A 137 -0.89 4.61 -17.43
N ALA A 138 -1.61 3.58 -17.91
CA ALA A 138 -1.35 2.19 -17.56
C ALA A 138 0.01 1.67 -18.03
N ARG A 139 0.53 2.14 -19.16
CA ARG A 139 1.87 1.75 -19.64
C ARG A 139 3.00 2.48 -18.91
N ASN A 140 2.69 3.61 -18.29
CA ASN A 140 3.65 4.36 -17.49
C ASN A 140 3.78 3.84 -16.05
N THR A 141 2.88 2.95 -15.59
CA THR A 141 3.08 2.19 -14.37
C THR A 141 4.43 1.46 -14.41
N ILE A 142 5.18 1.55 -13.32
CA ILE A 142 6.48 0.87 -13.15
C ILE A 142 6.47 0.10 -11.83
N GLU A 143 7.35 -0.89 -11.74
CA GLU A 143 7.51 -1.71 -10.53
C GLU A 143 8.22 -0.92 -9.42
N ASP A 144 7.92 -1.27 -8.17
CA ASP A 144 8.46 -0.67 -6.93
C ASP A 144 9.97 -0.84 -6.75
N THR A 145 10.55 -1.80 -7.46
CA THR A 145 11.99 -2.05 -7.53
C THR A 145 12.76 -0.95 -8.27
N LYS A 146 12.08 -0.13 -9.09
CA LYS A 146 12.72 0.95 -9.84
C LYS A 146 12.93 2.18 -8.95
N PRO A 147 14.11 2.84 -8.99
CA PRO A 147 14.39 4.03 -8.17
C PRO A 147 13.37 5.17 -8.38
N GLU A 148 12.82 5.28 -9.58
CA GLU A 148 11.85 6.31 -9.96
C GLU A 148 10.40 5.97 -9.59
N PHE A 149 10.14 4.80 -9.00
CA PHE A 149 8.79 4.29 -8.71
C PHE A 149 7.90 5.34 -8.03
N TRP A 150 8.34 5.83 -6.88
CA TRP A 150 7.56 6.77 -6.07
C TRP A 150 7.27 8.08 -6.81
N ILE A 151 8.26 8.60 -7.54
CA ILE A 151 8.09 9.82 -8.34
C ILE A 151 7.09 9.54 -9.44
N ARG A 152 7.23 8.45 -10.19
CA ARG A 152 6.35 8.14 -11.32
C ARG A 152 4.93 7.84 -10.89
N ASN A 153 4.73 7.03 -9.86
CA ASN A 153 3.41 6.70 -9.33
C ASN A 153 2.68 7.96 -8.85
N ARG A 154 3.36 8.85 -8.10
CA ARG A 154 2.80 10.14 -7.66
C ARG A 154 2.35 11.01 -8.84
N ARG A 155 3.13 11.06 -9.93
CA ARG A 155 2.73 11.82 -11.13
C ARG A 155 1.50 11.21 -11.80
N LEU A 156 1.44 9.88 -11.86
CA LEU A 156 0.30 9.16 -12.45
C LEU A 156 -0.99 9.26 -11.63
N GLU A 157 -0.90 9.45 -10.32
CA GLU A 157 -2.05 9.57 -9.41
C GLU A 157 -3.03 10.69 -9.79
N GLN A 158 -2.50 11.82 -10.26
CA GLN A 158 -3.34 12.94 -10.70
C GLN A 158 -4.11 12.57 -11.97
N HIS A 159 -3.46 11.87 -12.90
CA HIS A 159 -4.10 11.42 -14.13
C HIS A 159 -5.08 10.25 -13.90
N THR A 160 -4.82 9.33 -12.97
CA THR A 160 -5.80 8.27 -12.62
C THR A 160 -7.03 8.86 -11.96
N SER A 161 -6.86 9.87 -11.10
CA SER A 161 -7.98 10.56 -10.44
C SER A 161 -8.90 11.25 -11.45
N ARG A 162 -8.35 11.74 -12.58
CA ARG A 162 -9.16 12.30 -13.68
C ARG A 162 -10.13 11.28 -14.29
N LEU A 163 -9.74 10.00 -14.41
CA LEU A 163 -10.60 8.94 -14.97
C LEU A 163 -11.89 8.74 -14.14
N GLY A 164 -11.85 9.06 -12.85
CA GLY A 164 -12.98 8.99 -11.94
C GLY A 164 -13.89 10.22 -11.92
N TYR A 165 -13.61 11.27 -12.70
CA TYR A 165 -14.28 12.57 -12.59
C TYR A 165 -15.41 12.77 -13.62
N GLY A 166 -16.55 13.29 -13.14
CA GLY A 166 -17.65 13.78 -13.97
C GLY A 166 -18.16 12.78 -15.01
N ARG A 167 -18.45 13.27 -16.23
CA ARG A 167 -18.95 12.46 -17.35
C ARG A 167 -17.93 11.46 -17.91
N LEU A 168 -16.65 11.60 -17.59
CA LEU A 168 -15.62 10.67 -18.10
C LEU A 168 -15.84 9.27 -17.52
N LYS A 169 -16.04 9.15 -16.19
CA LYS A 169 -16.20 7.88 -15.49
C LYS A 169 -17.27 6.96 -16.10
N GLY A 170 -18.43 7.53 -16.45
CA GLY A 170 -19.57 6.79 -17.00
C GLY A 170 -19.47 6.48 -18.50
N SER A 171 -18.52 7.09 -19.21
CA SER A 171 -18.42 7.01 -20.67
C SER A 171 -17.25 6.14 -21.14
N ILE A 172 -16.46 5.57 -20.21
CA ILE A 172 -15.36 4.69 -20.56
C ILE A 172 -15.93 3.32 -20.98
N ASP A 173 -15.76 2.99 -22.25
CA ASP A 173 -16.02 1.66 -22.77
C ASP A 173 -14.82 0.74 -22.52
N TRP A 174 -14.89 0.00 -21.41
CA TRP A 174 -13.82 -0.92 -21.00
C TRP A 174 -13.70 -2.15 -21.89
N ASP A 175 -14.73 -2.53 -22.65
CA ASP A 175 -14.64 -3.67 -23.57
C ASP A 175 -13.73 -3.34 -24.78
N PHE A 176 -13.59 -2.05 -25.10
CA PHE A 176 -12.66 -1.55 -26.12
C PHE A 176 -11.22 -1.40 -25.58
N ILE A 177 -11.04 -1.32 -24.25
CA ILE A 177 -9.73 -1.18 -23.58
C ILE A 177 -9.24 -2.55 -23.11
N ASN A 178 -8.66 -3.33 -24.02
CA ASN A 178 -8.10 -4.63 -23.63
C ASN A 178 -6.64 -4.54 -23.16
N ALA A 179 -5.83 -3.61 -23.67
CA ALA A 179 -4.40 -3.59 -23.37
C ALA A 179 -4.08 -2.86 -22.05
N ASN A 180 -3.29 -3.50 -21.17
CA ASN A 180 -2.70 -2.92 -19.95
C ASN A 180 -3.66 -2.53 -18.81
N VAL A 181 -4.95 -2.89 -18.85
CA VAL A 181 -5.88 -2.62 -17.72
C VAL A 181 -5.38 -3.26 -16.41
N ASN A 182 -4.71 -4.42 -16.49
CA ASN A 182 -4.03 -5.02 -15.33
C ASN A 182 -3.00 -4.05 -14.69
N ASN A 183 -2.27 -3.27 -15.49
CA ASN A 183 -1.30 -2.31 -14.96
C ASN A 183 -1.96 -1.09 -14.31
N LEU A 184 -3.19 -0.75 -14.73
CA LEU A 184 -4.00 0.24 -14.03
C LEU A 184 -4.49 -0.32 -12.69
N GLY A 185 -4.80 -1.62 -12.63
CA GLY A 185 -5.04 -2.33 -11.37
C GLY A 185 -3.84 -2.27 -10.41
N ASN A 186 -2.62 -2.56 -10.92
CA ASN A 186 -1.39 -2.40 -10.15
C ASN A 186 -1.23 -0.97 -9.63
N LEU A 187 -1.45 0.03 -10.50
CA LEU A 187 -1.32 1.44 -10.13
C LEU A 187 -2.31 1.85 -9.03
N TYR A 188 -3.58 1.41 -9.11
CA TYR A 188 -4.55 1.67 -8.06
C TYR A 188 -4.21 0.95 -6.76
N LYS A 189 -3.74 -0.31 -6.83
CA LYS A 189 -3.26 -1.05 -5.67
C LYS A 189 -2.12 -0.29 -4.99
N ASP A 190 -1.13 0.19 -5.75
CA ASP A 190 0.01 0.95 -5.22
C ASP A 190 -0.42 2.31 -4.63
N GLN A 191 -1.57 2.84 -5.03
CA GLN A 191 -2.20 4.04 -4.46
C GLN A 191 -3.09 3.74 -3.24
N GLY A 192 -3.20 2.47 -2.81
CA GLY A 192 -4.09 2.04 -1.72
C GLY A 192 -5.58 2.01 -2.09
N LYS A 193 -5.92 2.22 -3.36
CA LYS A 193 -7.29 2.19 -3.90
C LYS A 193 -7.69 0.76 -4.24
N LEU A 194 -7.85 -0.07 -3.21
CA LEU A 194 -8.01 -1.52 -3.37
C LEU A 194 -9.30 -1.91 -4.12
N ALA A 195 -10.39 -1.13 -4.00
CA ALA A 195 -11.65 -1.39 -4.70
C ALA A 195 -11.53 -1.10 -6.20
N GLU A 196 -10.92 0.02 -6.57
CA GLU A 196 -10.65 0.38 -7.96
C GLU A 196 -9.64 -0.59 -8.60
N ALA A 197 -8.65 -1.05 -7.83
CA ALA A 197 -7.73 -2.09 -8.27
C ALA A 197 -8.47 -3.41 -8.60
N GLU A 198 -9.38 -3.84 -7.71
CA GLU A 198 -10.21 -5.04 -7.93
C GLU A 198 -11.03 -4.91 -9.21
N GLU A 199 -11.71 -3.78 -9.40
CA GLU A 199 -12.51 -3.50 -10.58
C GLU A 199 -11.66 -3.58 -11.86
N MET A 200 -10.47 -2.98 -11.87
CA MET A 200 -9.58 -3.02 -13.03
C MET A 200 -9.08 -4.44 -13.32
N TYR A 201 -8.68 -5.20 -12.29
CA TYR A 201 -8.22 -6.57 -12.51
C TYR A 201 -9.36 -7.48 -13.00
N GLN A 202 -10.57 -7.36 -12.46
CA GLN A 202 -11.72 -8.13 -12.93
C GLN A 202 -12.07 -7.81 -14.39
N ARG A 203 -12.00 -6.53 -14.79
CA ARG A 203 -12.15 -6.11 -16.18
C ARG A 203 -11.07 -6.69 -17.08
N ALA A 204 -9.81 -6.58 -16.67
CA ALA A 204 -8.69 -7.16 -17.40
C ALA A 204 -8.84 -8.68 -17.54
N LEU A 205 -9.26 -9.37 -16.48
CA LEU A 205 -9.49 -10.81 -16.48
C LEU A 205 -10.57 -11.20 -17.50
N LYS A 206 -11.74 -10.55 -17.44
CA LYS A 206 -12.85 -10.80 -18.38
C LYS A 206 -12.41 -10.56 -19.83
N GLY A 207 -11.68 -9.47 -20.09
CA GLY A 207 -11.15 -9.15 -21.42
C GLY A 207 -10.16 -10.20 -21.92
N TYR A 208 -9.17 -10.57 -21.09
CA TYR A 208 -8.14 -11.55 -21.46
C TYR A 208 -8.68 -12.96 -21.64
N GLU A 209 -9.63 -13.39 -20.81
CA GLU A 209 -10.31 -14.67 -20.99
C GLU A 209 -11.10 -14.71 -22.29
N LYS A 210 -11.80 -13.62 -22.65
CA LYS A 210 -12.58 -13.55 -23.89
C LYS A 210 -11.68 -13.56 -25.14
N VAL A 211 -10.57 -12.84 -25.11
CA VAL A 211 -9.70 -12.66 -26.30
C VAL A 211 -8.68 -13.79 -26.46
N TRP A 212 -8.08 -14.25 -25.36
CA TRP A 212 -6.96 -15.20 -25.39
C TRP A 212 -7.20 -16.49 -24.60
N GLY A 213 -8.28 -16.56 -23.83
CA GLY A 213 -8.64 -17.74 -23.05
C GLY A 213 -8.10 -17.76 -21.61
N PRO A 214 -8.57 -18.72 -20.80
CA PRO A 214 -8.28 -18.81 -19.36
C PRO A 214 -6.82 -19.18 -19.03
N GLU A 215 -6.11 -19.80 -19.99
CA GLU A 215 -4.72 -20.28 -19.80
C GLU A 215 -3.68 -19.34 -20.41
N HIS A 216 -4.10 -18.22 -21.01
CA HIS A 216 -3.14 -17.27 -21.55
C HIS A 216 -2.33 -16.60 -20.43
N THR A 217 -1.04 -16.34 -20.68
CA THR A 217 -0.10 -15.80 -19.68
C THR A 217 -0.59 -14.50 -19.04
N LEU A 218 -1.16 -13.58 -19.82
CA LEU A 218 -1.72 -12.34 -19.28
C LEU A 218 -2.95 -12.59 -18.41
N THR A 219 -3.80 -13.55 -18.78
CA THR A 219 -4.94 -13.97 -17.96
C THR A 219 -4.47 -14.50 -16.61
N LEU A 220 -3.53 -15.44 -16.62
CA LEU A 220 -2.99 -16.06 -15.40
C LEU A 220 -2.22 -15.05 -14.53
N THR A 221 -1.54 -14.08 -15.15
CA THR A 221 -0.88 -12.98 -14.43
C THR A 221 -1.91 -12.10 -13.70
N THR A 222 -3.01 -11.74 -14.38
CA THR A 222 -4.11 -11.01 -13.74
C THR A 222 -4.75 -11.80 -12.60
N VAL A 223 -4.95 -13.12 -12.78
CA VAL A 223 -5.43 -14.00 -11.70
C VAL A 223 -4.46 -13.96 -10.51
N ASN A 224 -3.14 -14.12 -10.74
CA ASN A 224 -2.16 -14.02 -9.65
C ASN A 224 -2.20 -12.65 -8.93
N ASN A 225 -2.39 -11.55 -9.66
CA ASN A 225 -2.49 -10.22 -9.07
C ASN A 225 -3.78 -10.00 -8.27
N LEU A 226 -4.91 -10.59 -8.71
CA LEU A 226 -6.14 -10.66 -7.91
C LEU A 226 -5.93 -11.43 -6.62
N GLY A 227 -5.17 -12.53 -6.65
CA GLY A 227 -4.81 -13.28 -5.44
C GLY A 227 -4.04 -12.41 -4.43
N LEU A 228 -3.09 -11.60 -4.92
CA LEU A 228 -2.37 -10.62 -4.09
C LEU A 228 -3.32 -9.58 -3.51
N LEU A 229 -4.22 -9.02 -4.34
CA LEU A 229 -5.17 -8.01 -3.88
C LEU A 229 -6.14 -8.57 -2.83
N TYR A 230 -6.65 -9.78 -3.02
CA TYR A 230 -7.53 -10.44 -2.04
C TYR A 230 -6.81 -10.72 -0.74
N ALA A 231 -5.54 -11.10 -0.78
CA ALA A 231 -4.71 -11.21 0.43
C ALA A 231 -4.56 -9.86 1.14
N ASP A 232 -4.32 -8.77 0.40
CA ASP A 232 -4.20 -7.41 0.96
C ASP A 232 -5.54 -6.91 1.56
N GLN A 233 -6.67 -7.40 1.06
CA GLN A 233 -8.02 -7.14 1.58
C GLN A 233 -8.45 -8.10 2.71
N ASP A 234 -7.57 -9.00 3.17
CA ASP A 234 -7.86 -10.06 4.15
C ASP A 234 -8.95 -11.06 3.71
N LYS A 235 -9.24 -11.12 2.40
CA LYS A 235 -10.11 -12.13 1.76
C LYS A 235 -9.31 -13.41 1.49
N LEU A 236 -8.89 -14.07 2.57
CA LEU A 236 -7.89 -15.14 2.52
C LEU A 236 -8.35 -16.39 1.75
N VAL A 237 -9.66 -16.67 1.70
CA VAL A 237 -10.22 -17.83 0.97
C VAL A 237 -10.20 -17.57 -0.53
N GLU A 238 -10.69 -16.40 -0.94
CA GLU A 238 -10.70 -15.96 -2.34
C GLU A 238 -9.28 -15.83 -2.88
N ALA A 239 -8.33 -15.34 -2.06
CA ALA A 239 -6.92 -15.31 -2.40
C ALA A 239 -6.36 -16.72 -2.67
N GLU A 240 -6.67 -17.69 -1.81
CA GLU A 240 -6.20 -19.07 -1.94
C GLU A 240 -6.73 -19.72 -3.23
N GLU A 241 -8.04 -19.62 -3.48
CA GLU A 241 -8.66 -20.15 -4.70
C GLU A 241 -8.05 -19.52 -5.96
N THR A 242 -7.84 -18.21 -5.93
CA THR A 242 -7.29 -17.45 -7.05
C THR A 242 -5.83 -17.84 -7.33
N TYR A 243 -4.99 -17.95 -6.29
CA TYR A 243 -3.61 -18.42 -6.48
C TYR A 243 -3.53 -19.86 -6.96
N GLN A 244 -4.36 -20.77 -6.43
CA GLN A 244 -4.40 -22.16 -6.89
C GLN A 244 -4.79 -22.24 -8.37
N ARG A 245 -5.74 -21.41 -8.80
CA ARG A 245 -6.12 -21.27 -10.21
C ARG A 245 -4.94 -20.80 -11.07
N ALA A 246 -4.24 -19.73 -10.66
CA ALA A 246 -3.07 -19.23 -11.38
C ALA A 246 -1.95 -20.28 -11.45
N LEU A 247 -1.68 -20.96 -10.33
CA LEU A 247 -0.64 -22.00 -10.21
C LEU A 247 -0.90 -23.14 -11.18
N LYS A 248 -2.11 -23.71 -11.16
CA LYS A 248 -2.50 -24.81 -12.06
C LYS A 248 -2.38 -24.41 -13.53
N GLY A 249 -2.78 -23.18 -13.87
CA GLY A 249 -2.63 -22.66 -15.23
C GLY A 249 -1.17 -22.51 -15.64
N PHE A 250 -0.33 -21.88 -14.82
CA PHE A 250 1.08 -21.66 -15.14
C PHE A 250 1.87 -22.98 -15.19
N GLU A 251 1.58 -23.93 -14.31
CA GLU A 251 2.17 -25.27 -14.38
C GLU A 251 1.84 -25.98 -15.68
N LYS A 252 0.60 -25.85 -16.17
CA LYS A 252 0.18 -26.47 -17.44
C LYS A 252 0.85 -25.81 -18.66
N VAL A 253 0.94 -24.48 -18.67
CA VAL A 253 1.42 -23.71 -19.83
C VAL A 253 2.94 -23.72 -19.93
N TRP A 254 3.62 -23.51 -18.81
CA TRP A 254 5.07 -23.29 -18.78
C TRP A 254 5.85 -24.33 -17.97
N GLY A 255 5.16 -25.19 -17.24
CA GLY A 255 5.78 -26.19 -16.35
C GLY A 255 6.01 -25.69 -14.93
N SER A 256 6.45 -26.61 -14.08
CA SER A 256 6.63 -26.41 -12.63
C SER A 256 7.83 -25.53 -12.26
N GLU A 257 8.80 -25.38 -13.16
CA GLU A 257 10.07 -24.66 -12.93
C GLU A 257 10.10 -23.26 -13.58
N HIS A 258 9.02 -22.86 -14.27
CA HIS A 258 8.95 -21.54 -14.89
C HIS A 258 8.83 -20.44 -13.84
N THR A 259 9.45 -19.28 -14.12
CA THR A 259 9.51 -18.11 -13.22
C THR A 259 8.13 -17.68 -12.71
N SER A 260 7.13 -17.56 -13.58
CA SER A 260 5.76 -17.21 -13.16
C SER A 260 5.14 -18.25 -12.23
N THR A 261 5.37 -19.54 -12.49
CA THR A 261 4.90 -20.64 -11.63
C THR A 261 5.52 -20.53 -10.24
N LEU A 262 6.85 -20.34 -10.18
CA LEU A 262 7.59 -20.25 -8.92
C LEU A 262 7.21 -18.99 -8.12
N HIS A 263 6.96 -17.85 -8.78
CA HIS A 263 6.43 -16.65 -8.12
C HIS A 263 5.03 -16.88 -7.54
N THR A 264 4.13 -17.56 -8.26
CA THR A 264 2.81 -17.91 -7.72
C THR A 264 2.93 -18.86 -6.53
N ILE A 265 3.85 -19.83 -6.55
CA ILE A 265 4.12 -20.71 -5.40
C ILE A 265 4.59 -19.90 -4.19
N ASN A 266 5.50 -18.95 -4.37
CA ASN A 266 5.96 -18.05 -3.30
C ASN A 266 4.81 -17.24 -2.69
N ASN A 267 3.93 -16.68 -3.53
CA ASN A 267 2.80 -15.88 -3.06
C ASN A 267 1.78 -16.74 -2.30
N LEU A 268 1.53 -17.97 -2.78
CA LEU A 268 0.68 -18.94 -2.08
C LEU A 268 1.31 -19.38 -0.74
N ALA A 269 2.64 -19.53 -0.68
CA ALA A 269 3.35 -19.82 0.56
C ALA A 269 3.19 -18.71 1.60
N LEU A 270 3.33 -17.44 1.17
CA LEU A 270 3.10 -16.28 2.01
C LEU A 270 1.66 -16.24 2.52
N LEU A 271 0.68 -16.51 1.65
CA LEU A 271 -0.72 -16.59 2.06
C LEU A 271 -0.95 -17.68 3.13
N TYR A 272 -0.37 -18.87 2.94
CA TYR A 272 -0.46 -19.93 3.94
C TYR A 272 0.23 -19.57 5.26
N ALA A 273 1.35 -18.84 5.23
CA ALA A 273 2.00 -18.34 6.43
C ALA A 273 1.07 -17.38 7.18
N ASN A 274 0.46 -16.42 6.48
CA ASN A 274 -0.50 -15.47 7.05
C ASN A 274 -1.75 -16.15 7.62
N GLN A 275 -2.21 -17.25 7.01
CA GLN A 275 -3.31 -18.08 7.53
C GLN A 275 -2.92 -18.98 8.72
N GLY A 276 -1.64 -18.99 9.13
CA GLY A 276 -1.14 -19.92 10.16
C GLY A 276 -1.03 -21.38 9.69
N LYS A 277 -1.16 -21.65 8.38
CA LYS A 277 -0.96 -22.99 7.78
C LYS A 277 0.54 -23.23 7.55
N ILE A 278 1.31 -23.17 8.63
CA ILE A 278 2.79 -23.12 8.63
C ILE A 278 3.43 -24.27 7.84
N ILE A 279 2.95 -25.50 8.00
CA ILE A 279 3.51 -26.68 7.30
C ILE A 279 3.35 -26.53 5.78
N LYS A 280 2.17 -26.10 5.31
CA LYS A 280 1.92 -25.87 3.88
C LYS A 280 2.76 -24.71 3.34
N ALA A 281 2.93 -23.66 4.13
CA ALA A 281 3.79 -22.53 3.76
C ALA A 281 5.24 -22.99 3.56
N GLU A 282 5.78 -23.77 4.50
CA GLU A 282 7.14 -24.31 4.42
C GLU A 282 7.33 -25.19 3.18
N GLU A 283 6.40 -26.12 2.92
CA GLU A 283 6.43 -26.98 1.73
C GLU A 283 6.46 -26.16 0.43
N MET A 284 5.62 -25.13 0.32
CA MET A 284 5.55 -24.26 -0.86
C MET A 284 6.81 -23.42 -1.01
N TYR A 285 7.33 -22.83 0.07
CA TYR A 285 8.59 -22.07 -0.01
C TYR A 285 9.78 -22.96 -0.39
N GLN A 286 9.91 -24.15 0.20
CA GLN A 286 10.97 -25.10 -0.15
C GLN A 286 10.87 -25.51 -1.64
N ARG A 287 9.65 -25.71 -2.15
CA ARG A 287 9.40 -25.97 -3.57
C ARG A 287 9.85 -24.79 -4.45
N ALA A 288 9.50 -23.56 -4.09
CA ALA A 288 9.92 -22.37 -4.82
C ALA A 288 11.44 -22.17 -4.78
N LEU A 289 12.06 -22.39 -3.61
CA LEU A 289 13.50 -22.27 -3.41
C LEU A 289 14.26 -23.22 -4.33
N LYS A 290 13.90 -24.51 -4.32
CA LYS A 290 14.53 -25.52 -5.19
C LYS A 290 14.39 -25.16 -6.67
N GLY A 291 13.23 -24.66 -7.09
CA GLY A 291 13.00 -24.23 -8.46
C GLY A 291 13.88 -23.04 -8.87
N PHE A 292 13.92 -21.98 -8.05
CA PHE A 292 14.72 -20.80 -8.34
C PHE A 292 16.24 -21.04 -8.23
N GLU A 293 16.69 -21.88 -7.30
CA GLU A 293 18.08 -22.32 -7.22
C GLU A 293 18.52 -23.05 -8.49
N LYS A 294 17.66 -23.93 -9.04
CA LYS A 294 17.95 -24.63 -10.28
C LYS A 294 17.96 -23.68 -11.48
N LEU A 295 17.02 -22.73 -11.53
CA LEU A 295 16.84 -21.85 -12.68
C LEU A 295 17.90 -20.74 -12.76
N TYR A 296 18.21 -20.10 -11.63
CA TYR A 296 19.07 -18.91 -11.58
C TYR A 296 20.26 -19.03 -10.64
N GLY A 297 20.33 -20.07 -9.81
CA GLY A 297 21.39 -20.25 -8.82
C GLY A 297 21.02 -19.71 -7.43
N SER A 298 21.85 -20.07 -6.45
CA SER A 298 21.62 -19.81 -5.02
C SER A 298 21.73 -18.35 -4.60
N GLU A 299 22.44 -17.53 -5.37
CA GLU A 299 22.69 -16.11 -5.13
C GLU A 299 21.79 -15.18 -5.95
N HIS A 300 20.94 -15.72 -6.83
CA HIS A 300 20.05 -14.87 -7.63
C HIS A 300 18.99 -14.20 -6.77
N VAL A 301 18.67 -12.94 -7.08
CA VAL A 301 17.71 -12.10 -6.34
C VAL A 301 16.39 -12.82 -6.07
N SER A 302 15.76 -13.44 -7.07
CA SER A 302 14.49 -14.16 -6.88
C SER A 302 14.61 -15.32 -5.89
N THR A 303 15.76 -16.01 -5.88
CA THR A 303 16.08 -17.06 -4.90
C THR A 303 16.20 -16.47 -3.50
N LEU A 304 16.90 -15.34 -3.36
CA LEU A 304 17.12 -14.66 -2.08
C LEU A 304 15.83 -14.12 -1.46
N VAL A 305 14.83 -13.77 -2.26
CA VAL A 305 13.49 -13.43 -1.78
C VAL A 305 12.88 -14.63 -1.05
N ILE A 306 12.91 -15.82 -1.66
CA ILE A 306 12.38 -17.05 -1.02
C ILE A 306 13.14 -17.37 0.27
N VAL A 307 14.47 -17.25 0.22
CA VAL A 307 15.33 -17.50 1.39
C VAL A 307 14.95 -16.55 2.54
N ASN A 308 14.77 -15.26 2.28
CA ASN A 308 14.35 -14.30 3.31
C ASN A 308 12.98 -14.67 3.90
N ASN A 309 12.01 -15.02 3.06
CA ASN A 309 10.66 -15.40 3.49
C ASN A 309 10.65 -16.71 4.31
N LEU A 310 11.52 -17.67 3.98
CA LEU A 310 11.76 -18.85 4.82
C LEU A 310 12.35 -18.47 6.17
N GLY A 311 13.26 -17.48 6.20
CA GLY A 311 13.78 -16.92 7.45
C GLY A 311 12.68 -16.36 8.34
N ASP A 312 11.76 -15.58 7.76
CA ASP A 312 10.57 -15.07 8.48
C ASP A 312 9.71 -16.22 9.00
N LEU A 313 9.39 -17.21 8.16
CA LEU A 313 8.59 -18.37 8.56
C LEU A 313 9.25 -19.20 9.67
N TYR A 314 10.57 -19.39 9.63
CA TYR A 314 11.29 -20.11 10.68
C TYR A 314 11.36 -19.31 11.98
N LYS A 315 11.49 -17.98 11.91
CA LYS A 315 11.43 -17.13 13.09
C LYS A 315 10.05 -17.21 13.76
N ASP A 316 8.97 -17.20 12.97
CA ASP A 316 7.60 -17.33 13.49
C ASP A 316 7.33 -18.71 14.12
N GLN A 317 8.10 -19.73 13.73
CA GLN A 317 8.10 -21.07 14.34
C GLN A 317 9.01 -21.19 15.58
N ASP A 318 9.67 -20.11 15.99
CA ASP A 318 10.72 -20.12 17.03
C ASP A 318 11.94 -21.02 16.67
N LYS A 319 12.11 -21.35 15.39
CA LYS A 319 13.28 -22.05 14.83
C LYS A 319 14.39 -21.05 14.53
N LEU A 320 14.93 -20.46 15.60
CA LEU A 320 15.80 -19.28 15.51
C LEU A 320 17.15 -19.57 14.82
N VAL A 321 17.63 -20.83 14.82
CA VAL A 321 18.89 -21.21 14.16
C VAL A 321 18.70 -21.29 12.65
N GLU A 322 17.64 -21.96 12.20
CA GLU A 322 17.27 -22.08 10.79
C GLU A 322 16.93 -20.71 10.19
N ALA A 323 16.25 -19.85 10.96
CA ALA A 323 16.00 -18.47 10.58
C ALA A 323 17.31 -17.69 10.38
N GLU A 324 18.29 -17.86 11.28
CA GLU A 324 19.60 -17.21 11.18
C GLU A 324 20.34 -17.62 9.91
N GLU A 325 20.37 -18.92 9.60
CA GLU A 325 20.99 -19.45 8.39
C GLU A 325 20.37 -18.84 7.12
N MET A 326 19.04 -18.79 7.07
CA MET A 326 18.32 -18.21 5.94
C MET A 326 18.60 -16.71 5.78
N TYR A 327 18.44 -15.91 6.84
CA TYR A 327 18.71 -14.47 6.74
C TYR A 327 20.18 -14.16 6.44
N GLN A 328 21.14 -14.88 7.02
CA GLN A 328 22.57 -14.69 6.71
C GLN A 328 22.87 -14.99 5.25
N ARG A 329 22.24 -16.03 4.68
CA ARG A 329 22.34 -16.35 3.27
C ARG A 329 21.74 -15.25 2.39
N ALA A 330 20.53 -14.78 2.70
CA ALA A 330 19.89 -13.68 1.99
C ALA A 330 20.74 -12.39 2.06
N PHE A 331 21.26 -12.06 3.24
CA PHE A 331 22.09 -10.87 3.48
C PHE A 331 23.36 -10.88 2.62
N LYS A 332 24.13 -11.97 2.64
CA LYS A 332 25.35 -12.11 1.83
C LYS A 332 25.05 -12.02 0.34
N GLY A 333 23.96 -12.65 -0.11
CA GLY A 333 23.55 -12.61 -1.50
C GLY A 333 23.16 -11.21 -1.97
N TYR A 334 22.31 -10.50 -1.20
CA TYR A 334 21.88 -9.15 -1.57
C TYR A 334 23.02 -8.13 -1.48
N GLU A 335 23.88 -8.24 -0.47
CA GLU A 335 25.06 -7.38 -0.34
C GLU A 335 26.00 -7.55 -1.53
N LYS A 336 26.21 -8.77 -2.00
CA LYS A 336 27.03 -9.04 -3.20
C LYS A 336 26.35 -8.54 -4.48
N ALA A 337 25.05 -8.76 -4.65
CA ALA A 337 24.33 -8.43 -5.87
C ALA A 337 24.13 -6.92 -6.06
N TRP A 338 23.79 -6.21 -4.99
CA TRP A 338 23.33 -4.82 -5.05
C TRP A 338 24.02 -3.87 -4.07
N GLY A 339 24.92 -4.39 -3.23
CA GLY A 339 25.66 -3.60 -2.27
C GLY A 339 24.98 -3.46 -0.90
N PRO A 340 25.71 -2.89 0.08
CA PRO A 340 25.30 -2.81 1.48
C PRO A 340 24.15 -1.82 1.74
N GLU A 341 23.90 -0.88 0.82
CA GLU A 341 22.87 0.16 0.96
C GLU A 341 21.61 -0.15 0.16
N HIS A 342 21.55 -1.27 -0.58
CA HIS A 342 20.32 -1.63 -1.29
C HIS A 342 19.17 -1.95 -0.32
N THR A 343 17.94 -1.61 -0.70
CA THR A 343 16.77 -1.71 0.17
C THR A 343 16.49 -3.13 0.66
N SER A 344 16.71 -4.13 -0.19
CA SER A 344 16.60 -5.55 0.19
C SER A 344 17.72 -5.99 1.14
N THR A 345 18.96 -5.53 0.95
CA THR A 345 20.06 -5.78 1.90
C THR A 345 19.72 -5.20 3.27
N LEU A 346 19.25 -3.95 3.31
CA LEU A 346 18.84 -3.26 4.53
C LEU A 346 17.63 -3.93 5.19
N HIS A 347 16.71 -4.50 4.41
CA HIS A 347 15.57 -5.23 4.93
C HIS A 347 16.03 -6.50 5.65
N THR A 348 16.89 -7.29 5.03
CA THR A 348 17.44 -8.49 5.68
C THR A 348 18.28 -8.15 6.91
N VAL A 349 19.03 -7.03 6.89
CA VAL A 349 19.73 -6.52 8.09
C VAL A 349 18.74 -6.17 9.21
N HIS A 350 17.62 -5.52 8.89
CA HIS A 350 16.56 -5.26 9.88
C HIS A 350 15.98 -6.58 10.44
N SER A 351 15.71 -7.57 9.59
CA SER A 351 15.19 -8.88 10.02
C SER A 351 16.18 -9.64 10.90
N LEU A 352 17.48 -9.60 10.58
CA LEU A 352 18.56 -10.12 11.45
C LEU A 352 18.57 -9.41 12.82
N GLY A 353 18.32 -8.10 12.86
CA GLY A 353 18.18 -7.35 14.10
C GLY A 353 17.02 -7.85 14.97
N SER A 354 15.86 -8.12 14.35
CA SER A 354 14.73 -8.75 15.05
C SER A 354 15.10 -10.13 15.56
N LEU A 355 15.68 -10.98 14.72
CA LEU A 355 16.06 -12.33 15.09
C LEU A 355 17.05 -12.34 16.27
N TYR A 356 18.08 -11.50 16.22
CA TYR A 356 19.06 -11.41 17.31
C TYR A 356 18.45 -10.91 18.61
N LYS A 357 17.49 -9.98 18.55
CA LYS A 357 16.71 -9.57 19.73
C LYS A 357 15.89 -10.75 20.27
N ASP A 358 15.25 -11.55 19.41
CA ASP A 358 14.46 -12.72 19.82
C ASP A 358 15.36 -13.84 20.41
N GLN A 359 16.60 -13.99 19.91
CA GLN A 359 17.64 -14.86 20.48
C GLN A 359 18.30 -14.32 21.78
N GLY A 360 17.99 -13.09 22.21
CA GLY A 360 18.64 -12.42 23.34
C GLY A 360 20.06 -11.90 23.06
N LYS A 361 20.52 -11.93 21.81
CA LYS A 361 21.81 -11.36 21.34
C LYS A 361 21.68 -9.84 21.17
N MET A 362 21.57 -9.14 22.29
CA MET A 362 21.20 -7.72 22.34
C MET A 362 22.19 -6.79 21.62
N VAL A 363 23.50 -7.08 21.69
CA VAL A 363 24.55 -6.25 21.07
C VAL A 363 24.52 -6.38 19.55
N GLU A 364 24.36 -7.61 19.06
CA GLU A 364 24.24 -7.92 17.64
C GLU A 364 22.95 -7.34 17.05
N ALA A 365 21.84 -7.42 17.78
CA ALA A 365 20.58 -6.80 17.40
C ALA A 365 20.72 -5.28 17.25
N GLU A 366 21.36 -4.63 18.23
CA GLU A 366 21.62 -3.19 18.23
C GLU A 366 22.46 -2.79 17.02
N ALA A 367 23.55 -3.52 16.74
CA ALA A 367 24.41 -3.27 15.59
C ALA A 367 23.66 -3.38 14.25
N MET A 368 22.81 -4.41 14.10
CA MET A 368 22.00 -4.60 12.90
C MET A 368 20.97 -3.49 12.72
N TYR A 369 20.22 -3.14 13.77
CA TYR A 369 19.25 -2.04 13.68
C TYR A 369 19.91 -0.69 13.37
N TYR A 370 21.04 -0.37 14.01
CA TYR A 370 21.77 0.86 13.69
C TYR A 370 22.22 0.92 12.24
N ARG A 371 22.72 -0.21 11.71
CA ARG A 371 23.10 -0.32 10.30
C ARG A 371 21.90 -0.08 9.38
N ALA A 372 20.74 -0.68 9.68
CA ALA A 372 19.50 -0.49 8.92
C ALA A 372 18.99 0.96 9.00
N VAL A 373 18.98 1.59 10.19
CA VAL A 373 18.58 3.01 10.36
C VAL A 373 19.47 3.93 9.53
N LYS A 374 20.80 3.75 9.59
CA LYS A 374 21.76 4.56 8.84
C LYS A 374 21.58 4.38 7.33
N GLY A 375 21.43 3.13 6.87
CA GLY A 375 21.24 2.82 5.46
C GLY A 375 19.93 3.37 4.91
N TYR A 376 18.79 3.08 5.54
CA TYR A 376 17.49 3.58 5.10
C TYR A 376 17.43 5.11 5.19
N GLY A 377 18.00 5.70 6.24
CA GLY A 377 18.10 7.15 6.40
C GLY A 377 18.85 7.83 5.25
N LYS A 378 19.92 7.21 4.74
CA LYS A 378 20.69 7.73 3.60
C LYS A 378 19.96 7.55 2.27
N VAL A 379 19.34 6.38 2.05
CA VAL A 379 18.79 6.00 0.73
C VAL A 379 17.39 6.56 0.52
N ARG A 380 16.54 6.54 1.55
CA ARG A 380 15.13 6.93 1.45
C ARG A 380 14.77 8.14 2.33
N GLY A 381 15.70 8.59 3.16
CA GLY A 381 15.50 9.70 4.07
C GLY A 381 15.16 9.28 5.51
N PRO A 382 15.38 10.16 6.48
CA PRO A 382 15.22 9.86 7.90
C PRO A 382 13.76 9.66 8.33
N GLU A 383 12.81 10.19 7.56
CA GLU A 383 11.36 10.08 7.83
C GLU A 383 10.69 8.98 7.00
N HIS A 384 11.43 8.23 6.19
CA HIS A 384 10.86 7.11 5.45
C HIS A 384 10.41 5.99 6.41
N THR A 385 9.29 5.34 6.08
CA THR A 385 8.61 4.36 6.93
C THR A 385 9.52 3.20 7.37
N SER A 386 10.32 2.64 6.48
CA SER A 386 11.33 1.61 6.84
C SER A 386 12.35 2.10 7.87
N THR A 387 12.78 3.37 7.79
CA THR A 387 13.66 3.99 8.79
C THR A 387 12.92 4.07 10.14
N LEU A 388 11.68 4.56 10.13
CA LEU A 388 10.86 4.74 11.32
C LEU A 388 10.50 3.42 12.01
N HIS A 389 10.18 2.37 11.24
CA HIS A 389 9.95 1.02 11.77
C HIS A 389 11.20 0.46 12.45
N THR A 390 12.37 0.66 11.83
CA THR A 390 13.64 0.23 12.41
C THR A 390 13.95 1.00 13.69
N ILE A 391 13.69 2.31 13.73
CA ILE A 391 13.83 3.14 14.94
C ILE A 391 12.88 2.65 16.05
N ASN A 392 11.61 2.39 15.73
CA ASN A 392 10.66 1.84 16.71
C ASN A 392 11.16 0.50 17.28
N ASN A 393 11.69 -0.40 16.44
CA ASN A 393 12.23 -1.68 16.91
C ASN A 393 13.51 -1.53 17.74
N LEU A 394 14.34 -0.52 17.43
CA LEU A 394 15.47 -0.14 18.28
C LEU A 394 14.99 0.39 19.65
N GLY A 395 13.88 1.13 19.69
CA GLY A 395 13.22 1.54 20.94
C GLY A 395 12.77 0.34 21.78
N ILE A 396 12.16 -0.67 21.15
CA ILE A 396 11.79 -1.94 21.83
C ILE A 396 13.04 -2.63 22.36
N LEU A 397 14.12 -2.70 21.58
CA LEU A 397 15.37 -3.31 22.01
C LEU A 397 15.93 -2.60 23.25
N TYR A 398 15.94 -1.26 23.27
CA TYR A 398 16.39 -0.48 24.42
C TYR A 398 15.49 -0.66 25.64
N ALA A 399 14.17 -0.73 25.46
CA ALA A 399 13.24 -1.03 26.54
C ALA A 399 13.54 -2.41 27.17
N ASN A 400 13.82 -3.42 26.35
CA ASN A 400 14.21 -4.76 26.81
C ASN A 400 15.57 -4.79 27.54
N GLN A 401 16.47 -3.86 27.21
CA GLN A 401 17.74 -3.65 27.92
C GLN A 401 17.60 -2.75 29.15
N SER A 402 16.39 -2.32 29.51
CA SER A 402 16.12 -1.32 30.57
C SER A 402 16.79 0.04 30.34
N LYS A 403 17.19 0.35 29.10
CA LYS A 403 17.67 1.67 28.66
C LYS A 403 16.47 2.57 28.33
N LEU A 404 15.73 2.96 29.38
CA LEU A 404 14.40 3.55 29.24
C LEU A 404 14.42 4.94 28.58
N VAL A 405 15.50 5.72 28.76
CA VAL A 405 15.64 7.06 28.17
C VAL A 405 15.88 6.97 26.66
N GLU A 406 16.78 6.07 26.25
CA GLU A 406 17.09 5.81 24.85
C GLU A 406 15.89 5.21 24.13
N ALA A 407 15.14 4.33 24.80
CA ALA A 407 13.88 3.80 24.27
C ALA A 407 12.84 4.91 24.03
N GLU A 408 12.71 5.83 24.98
CA GLU A 408 11.79 6.98 24.88
C GLU A 408 12.15 7.87 23.69
N GLU A 409 13.43 8.21 23.52
CA GLU A 409 13.92 8.99 22.40
C GLU A 409 13.58 8.33 21.05
N MET A 410 13.84 7.02 20.94
CA MET A 410 13.56 6.28 19.70
C MET A 410 12.06 6.24 19.39
N PHE A 411 11.21 5.94 20.38
CA PHE A 411 9.77 5.92 20.14
C PHE A 411 9.20 7.29 19.82
N GLN A 412 9.62 8.37 20.51
CA GLN A 412 9.17 9.72 20.19
C GLN A 412 9.57 10.13 18.76
N ARG A 413 10.79 9.79 18.34
CA ARG A 413 11.25 10.03 16.97
C ARG A 413 10.43 9.25 15.94
N ALA A 414 10.16 7.97 16.19
CA ALA A 414 9.32 7.16 15.31
C ALA A 414 7.89 7.70 15.25
N LEU A 415 7.31 8.07 16.39
CA LEU A 415 5.94 8.60 16.51
C LEU A 415 5.78 9.87 15.68
N LYS A 416 6.67 10.86 15.87
CA LYS A 416 6.65 12.11 15.10
C LYS A 416 6.74 11.86 13.59
N GLY A 417 7.57 10.90 13.18
CA GLY A 417 7.71 10.54 11.77
C GLY A 417 6.44 9.89 11.21
N PHE A 418 5.85 8.93 11.92
CA PHE A 418 4.64 8.24 11.47
C PHE A 418 3.41 9.15 11.45
N GLU A 419 3.27 10.03 12.45
CA GLU A 419 2.21 11.05 12.46
C GLU A 419 2.30 11.98 11.24
N LYS A 420 3.51 12.41 10.89
CA LYS A 420 3.74 13.24 9.70
C LYS A 420 3.46 12.49 8.40
N ALA A 421 3.86 11.22 8.32
CA ALA A 421 3.74 10.42 7.10
C ALA A 421 2.30 9.96 6.82
N TRP A 422 1.59 9.51 7.85
CA TRP A 422 0.32 8.78 7.72
C TRP A 422 -0.79 9.28 8.64
N GLY A 423 -0.50 10.25 9.50
CA GLY A 423 -1.47 10.79 10.45
C GLY A 423 -1.56 10.02 11.77
N PRO A 424 -2.38 10.55 12.70
CA PRO A 424 -2.45 10.07 14.08
C PRO A 424 -3.14 8.71 14.25
N GLU A 425 -4.01 8.33 13.31
CA GLU A 425 -4.86 7.13 13.38
C GLU A 425 -4.29 5.92 12.62
N HIS A 426 -3.13 6.08 11.97
CA HIS A 426 -2.52 4.99 11.23
C HIS A 426 -1.99 3.90 12.16
N SER A 427 -2.04 2.64 11.71
CA SER A 427 -1.67 1.45 12.51
C SER A 427 -0.29 1.56 13.17
N SER A 428 0.69 2.04 12.42
CA SER A 428 2.07 2.17 12.90
C SER A 428 2.24 3.32 13.90
N THR A 429 1.45 4.38 13.74
CA THR A 429 1.38 5.48 14.71
C THR A 429 0.83 4.97 16.02
N LEU A 430 -0.34 4.32 16.00
CA LEU A 430 -1.02 3.78 17.18
C LEU A 430 -0.19 2.70 17.89
N LYS A 431 0.49 1.83 17.14
CA LYS A 431 1.44 0.85 17.70
C LYS A 431 2.60 1.54 18.44
N THR A 432 3.14 2.63 17.89
CA THR A 432 4.23 3.39 18.53
C THR A 432 3.73 4.11 19.78
N VAL A 433 2.51 4.67 19.75
CA VAL A 433 1.85 5.25 20.93
C VAL A 433 1.68 4.19 22.03
N LYS A 434 1.21 2.99 21.69
CA LYS A 434 1.10 1.88 22.65
C LYS A 434 2.45 1.49 23.25
N ASN A 435 3.51 1.44 22.43
CA ASN A 435 4.87 1.17 22.92
C ASN A 435 5.36 2.24 23.91
N LEU A 436 5.05 3.53 23.67
CA LEU A 436 5.29 4.60 24.65
C LEU A 436 4.48 4.41 25.92
N GLY A 437 3.21 4.00 25.81
CA GLY A 437 2.37 3.65 26.97
C GLY A 437 3.00 2.55 27.83
N ASN A 438 3.43 1.45 27.20
CA ASN A 438 4.16 0.37 27.87
C ASN A 438 5.45 0.89 28.53
N LEU A 439 6.22 1.73 27.83
CA LEU A 439 7.47 2.28 28.34
C LEU A 439 7.23 3.17 29.57
N TYR A 440 6.24 4.06 29.52
CA TYR A 440 5.89 4.92 30.64
C TYR A 440 5.36 4.13 31.84
N ALA A 441 4.57 3.08 31.60
CA ALA A 441 4.14 2.17 32.66
C ALA A 441 5.36 1.52 33.35
N ASN A 442 6.33 1.03 32.57
CA ASN A 442 7.58 0.47 33.10
C ASN A 442 8.45 1.49 33.85
N GLN A 443 8.37 2.77 33.48
CA GLN A 443 9.04 3.86 34.21
C GLN A 443 8.26 4.31 35.47
N GLY A 444 7.04 3.79 35.72
CA GLY A 444 6.15 4.25 36.78
C GLY A 444 5.46 5.59 36.49
N LYS A 445 5.58 6.11 35.27
CA LYS A 445 4.90 7.33 34.78
C LYS A 445 3.44 7.01 34.41
N MET A 446 2.64 6.73 35.43
CA MET A 446 1.30 6.16 35.25
C MET A 446 0.32 7.08 34.52
N ILE A 447 0.43 8.40 34.69
CA ILE A 447 -0.45 9.39 34.04
C ILE A 447 -0.13 9.45 32.53
N GLU A 448 1.15 9.48 32.19
CA GLU A 448 1.62 9.51 30.81
C GLU A 448 1.32 8.19 30.09
N ALA A 449 1.46 7.06 30.78
CA ALA A 449 1.06 5.75 30.26
C ALA A 449 -0.44 5.71 29.94
N GLU A 450 -1.28 6.18 30.87
CA GLU A 450 -2.73 6.25 30.69
C GLU A 450 -3.10 7.12 29.49
N ALA A 451 -2.49 8.31 29.37
CA ALA A 451 -2.71 9.21 28.25
C ALA A 451 -2.34 8.55 26.91
N MET A 452 -1.23 7.82 26.84
CA MET A 452 -0.82 7.12 25.61
C MET A 452 -1.79 5.98 25.27
N TYR A 453 -2.17 5.13 26.23
CA TYR A 453 -3.10 4.05 25.92
C TYR A 453 -4.50 4.54 25.56
N GLN A 454 -5.02 5.57 26.23
CA GLN A 454 -6.30 6.18 25.87
C GLN A 454 -6.26 6.76 24.45
N ARG A 455 -5.14 7.40 24.09
CA ARG A 455 -4.91 7.88 22.72
C ARG A 455 -4.90 6.73 21.71
N ALA A 456 -4.20 5.63 22.01
CA ALA A 456 -4.18 4.45 21.16
C ALA A 456 -5.61 3.87 21.03
N LEU A 457 -6.30 3.63 22.14
CA LEU A 457 -7.65 3.08 22.17
C LEU A 457 -8.63 3.87 21.30
N ASN A 458 -8.68 5.19 21.47
CA ASN A 458 -9.56 6.06 20.68
C ASN A 458 -9.26 5.98 19.18
N GLY A 459 -7.97 5.93 18.80
CA GLY A 459 -7.56 5.78 17.41
C GLY A 459 -7.90 4.41 16.83
N GLU A 460 -7.66 3.34 17.58
CA GLU A 460 -7.92 1.96 17.14
C GLU A 460 -9.42 1.67 17.05
N GLU A 461 -10.23 2.17 17.97
CA GLU A 461 -11.70 2.10 17.90
C GLU A 461 -12.24 2.81 16.67
N LYS A 462 -11.71 3.99 16.34
CA LYS A 462 -12.13 4.73 15.15
C LYS A 462 -11.67 4.06 13.86
N ALA A 463 -10.46 3.50 13.84
CA ALA A 463 -9.87 2.90 12.64
C ALA A 463 -10.43 1.51 12.33
N TRP A 464 -10.62 0.65 13.34
CA TRP A 464 -10.97 -0.77 13.15
C TRP A 464 -12.13 -1.25 14.00
N GLY A 465 -12.66 -0.41 14.87
CA GLY A 465 -13.76 -0.75 15.75
C GLY A 465 -13.33 -1.34 17.09
N PRO A 466 -14.30 -1.48 18.03
CA PRO A 466 -14.04 -1.84 19.42
C PRO A 466 -13.68 -3.31 19.64
N GLU A 467 -13.97 -4.18 18.67
CA GLU A 467 -13.74 -5.63 18.76
C GLU A 467 -12.49 -6.09 17.99
N HIS A 468 -11.79 -5.18 17.30
CA HIS A 468 -10.57 -5.53 16.59
C HIS A 468 -9.48 -5.96 17.58
N THR A 469 -8.69 -6.97 17.23
CA THR A 469 -7.70 -7.59 18.12
C THR A 469 -6.72 -6.57 18.72
N LEU A 470 -6.23 -5.61 17.92
CA LEU A 470 -5.33 -4.56 18.42
C LEU A 470 -6.01 -3.66 19.46
N THR A 471 -7.28 -3.31 19.25
CA THR A 471 -8.09 -2.52 20.19
C THR A 471 -8.25 -3.27 21.50
N LEU A 472 -8.55 -4.57 21.44
CA LEU A 472 -8.70 -5.43 22.62
C LEU A 472 -7.38 -5.58 23.41
N ASP A 473 -6.24 -5.66 22.72
CA ASP A 473 -4.92 -5.65 23.38
C ASP A 473 -4.71 -4.36 24.17
N THR A 474 -5.05 -3.21 23.59
CA THR A 474 -4.93 -1.91 24.26
C THR A 474 -5.89 -1.79 25.45
N VAL A 475 -7.12 -2.28 25.32
CA VAL A 475 -8.08 -2.37 26.43
C VAL A 475 -7.51 -3.23 27.57
N ASN A 476 -6.96 -4.40 27.27
CA ASN A 476 -6.36 -5.25 28.29
C ASN A 476 -5.15 -4.56 28.98
N ASN A 477 -4.31 -3.84 28.23
CA ASN A 477 -3.18 -3.09 28.79
C ASN A 477 -3.63 -1.90 29.66
N LEU A 478 -4.73 -1.23 29.33
CA LEU A 478 -5.38 -0.26 30.21
C LEU A 478 -5.88 -0.90 31.49
N GLY A 479 -6.46 -2.11 31.40
CA GLY A 479 -6.86 -2.89 32.57
C GLY A 479 -5.70 -3.20 33.52
N LEU A 480 -4.54 -3.58 32.96
CA LEU A 480 -3.29 -3.78 33.72
C LEU A 480 -2.84 -2.48 34.39
N LEU A 481 -2.78 -1.39 33.62
CA LEU A 481 -2.39 -0.08 34.16
C LEU A 481 -3.32 0.38 35.30
N TYR A 482 -4.63 0.20 35.15
CA TYR A 482 -5.60 0.56 36.18
C TYR A 482 -5.49 -0.33 37.42
N ALA A 483 -5.21 -1.62 37.25
CA ALA A 483 -4.95 -2.51 38.38
C ALA A 483 -3.69 -2.05 39.15
N ASP A 484 -2.61 -1.70 38.45
CA ASP A 484 -1.36 -1.20 39.04
C ASP A 484 -1.54 0.16 39.73
N GLN A 485 -2.45 1.01 39.24
CA GLN A 485 -2.84 2.26 39.89
C GLN A 485 -3.78 2.07 41.09
N GLY A 486 -4.31 0.86 41.33
CA GLY A 486 -5.34 0.60 42.33
C GLY A 486 -6.75 1.05 41.93
N LYS A 487 -6.97 1.44 40.68
CA LYS A 487 -8.28 1.75 40.07
C LYS A 487 -9.01 0.46 39.69
N LEU A 488 -9.40 -0.31 40.72
CA LEU A 488 -9.83 -1.69 40.55
C LEU A 488 -11.16 -1.85 39.80
N VAL A 489 -12.03 -0.84 39.84
CA VAL A 489 -13.34 -0.85 39.14
C VAL A 489 -13.11 -0.65 37.64
N GLU A 490 -12.28 0.32 37.28
CA GLU A 490 -11.90 0.63 35.91
C GLU A 490 -11.10 -0.52 35.29
N ALA A 491 -10.22 -1.17 36.07
CA ALA A 491 -9.51 -2.37 35.65
C ALA A 491 -10.47 -3.53 35.33
N GLU A 492 -11.47 -3.75 36.19
CA GLU A 492 -12.49 -4.78 35.98
C GLU A 492 -13.28 -4.52 34.70
N GLU A 493 -13.71 -3.28 34.47
CA GLU A 493 -14.44 -2.89 33.25
C GLU A 493 -13.61 -3.16 31.99
N MET A 494 -12.35 -2.74 31.97
CA MET A 494 -11.46 -2.96 30.84
C MET A 494 -11.26 -4.46 30.58
N TYR A 495 -10.95 -5.26 31.60
CA TYR A 495 -10.74 -6.69 31.39
C TYR A 495 -12.02 -7.43 30.96
N GLN A 496 -13.19 -7.08 31.51
CA GLN A 496 -14.45 -7.69 31.05
C GLN A 496 -14.73 -7.34 29.59
N ARG A 497 -14.45 -6.09 29.18
CA ARG A 497 -14.57 -5.66 27.80
C ARG A 497 -13.62 -6.44 26.89
N ALA A 498 -12.34 -6.56 27.24
CA ALA A 498 -11.36 -7.33 26.49
C ALA A 498 -11.75 -8.82 26.41
N LEU A 499 -12.20 -9.42 27.52
CA LEU A 499 -12.62 -10.82 27.58
C LEU A 499 -13.79 -11.09 26.62
N LYS A 500 -14.84 -10.28 26.69
CA LYS A 500 -16.01 -10.40 25.80
C LYS A 500 -15.62 -10.29 24.32
N GLY A 501 -14.71 -9.37 24.00
CA GLY A 501 -14.18 -9.21 22.65
C GLY A 501 -13.39 -10.43 22.18
N TYR A 502 -12.40 -10.88 22.95
CA TYR A 502 -11.58 -12.02 22.57
C TYR A 502 -12.38 -13.33 22.48
N GLU A 503 -13.36 -13.55 23.37
CA GLU A 503 -14.26 -14.71 23.27
C GLU A 503 -15.06 -14.71 21.97
N LYS A 504 -15.52 -13.53 21.52
CA LYS A 504 -16.28 -13.41 20.29
C LYS A 504 -15.40 -13.62 19.05
N VAL A 505 -14.18 -13.08 19.05
CA VAL A 505 -13.27 -13.12 17.89
C VAL A 505 -12.57 -14.48 17.77
N TRP A 506 -12.02 -14.99 18.88
CA TRP A 506 -11.13 -16.16 18.88
C TRP A 506 -11.66 -17.35 19.67
N GLY A 507 -12.74 -17.16 20.42
CA GLY A 507 -13.29 -18.20 21.30
C GLY A 507 -12.68 -18.24 22.70
N PRO A 508 -13.24 -19.09 23.58
CA PRO A 508 -12.91 -19.12 25.00
C PRO A 508 -11.53 -19.73 25.32
N GLU A 509 -10.95 -20.52 24.42
CA GLU A 509 -9.70 -21.25 24.61
C GLU A 509 -8.48 -20.53 24.03
N HIS A 510 -8.69 -19.43 23.31
CA HIS A 510 -7.59 -18.68 22.71
C HIS A 510 -6.66 -18.09 23.79
N LYS A 511 -5.36 -18.03 23.51
CA LYS A 511 -4.32 -17.56 24.45
C LYS A 511 -4.64 -16.18 25.04
N SER A 512 -5.07 -15.22 24.22
CA SER A 512 -5.43 -13.87 24.70
C SER A 512 -6.66 -13.87 25.60
N THR A 513 -7.65 -14.71 25.30
CA THR A 513 -8.84 -14.92 26.15
C THR A 513 -8.40 -15.45 27.52
N LEU A 514 -7.61 -16.53 27.53
CA LEU A 514 -7.12 -17.15 28.77
C LEU A 514 -6.24 -16.20 29.60
N THR A 515 -5.43 -15.37 28.93
CA THR A 515 -4.62 -14.34 29.59
C THR A 515 -5.52 -13.31 30.29
N THR A 516 -6.58 -12.86 29.62
CA THR A 516 -7.54 -11.90 30.20
C THR A 516 -8.33 -12.53 31.35
N VAL A 517 -8.72 -13.81 31.23
CA VAL A 517 -9.33 -14.57 32.33
C VAL A 517 -8.41 -14.64 33.54
N ASN A 518 -7.11 -14.89 33.33
CA ASN A 518 -6.13 -14.90 34.41
C ASN A 518 -5.99 -13.51 35.06
N ASN A 519 -5.98 -12.43 34.28
CA ASN A 519 -5.93 -11.07 34.80
C ASN A 519 -7.16 -10.74 35.67
N LEU A 520 -8.37 -11.14 35.23
CA LEU A 520 -9.59 -11.03 36.04
C LEU A 520 -9.53 -11.88 37.31
N PHE A 521 -8.99 -13.09 37.24
CA PHE A 521 -8.78 -13.93 38.42
C PHE A 521 -7.91 -13.21 39.46
N VAL A 522 -6.74 -12.70 39.04
CA VAL A 522 -5.82 -11.97 39.93
C VAL A 522 -6.51 -10.74 40.51
N LEU A 523 -7.24 -9.98 39.69
CA LEU A 523 -7.98 -8.81 40.12
C LEU A 523 -9.03 -9.17 41.18
N TYR A 524 -9.89 -10.15 40.92
CA TYR A 524 -10.91 -10.58 41.88
C TYR A 524 -10.35 -11.16 43.17
N TYR A 525 -9.25 -11.91 43.07
CA TYR A 525 -8.55 -12.42 44.23
C TYR A 525 -8.02 -11.27 45.11
N SER A 526 -7.41 -10.25 44.49
CA SER A 526 -6.91 -9.05 45.20
C SER A 526 -8.03 -8.22 45.86
N GLN A 527 -9.24 -8.22 45.28
CA GLN A 527 -10.43 -7.55 45.82
C GLN A 527 -11.13 -8.37 46.92
N GLY A 528 -10.73 -9.63 47.17
CA GLY A 528 -11.45 -10.54 48.07
C GLY A 528 -12.76 -11.10 47.50
N LYS A 529 -13.04 -10.90 46.21
CA LYS A 529 -14.20 -11.45 45.48
C LYS A 529 -13.95 -12.93 45.12
N LEU A 530 -13.91 -13.78 46.15
CA LEU A 530 -13.47 -15.17 46.03
C LEU A 530 -14.36 -16.05 45.15
N ILE A 531 -15.66 -15.72 45.04
CA ILE A 531 -16.61 -16.47 44.20
C ILE A 531 -16.28 -16.24 42.73
N GLU A 532 -16.13 -14.98 42.34
CA GLU A 532 -15.80 -14.54 40.99
C GLU A 532 -14.40 -14.99 40.59
N ALA A 533 -13.42 -14.89 41.51
CA ALA A 533 -12.08 -15.42 41.30
C ALA A 533 -12.12 -16.93 41.03
N LYS A 534 -12.89 -17.71 41.80
CA LYS A 534 -13.04 -19.15 41.59
C LYS A 534 -13.62 -19.48 40.22
N VAL A 535 -14.59 -18.69 39.74
CA VAL A 535 -15.15 -18.85 38.38
C VAL A 535 -14.08 -18.65 37.31
N MET A 536 -13.29 -17.57 37.41
CA MET A 536 -12.21 -17.29 36.45
C MET A 536 -11.11 -18.35 36.49
N TYR A 537 -10.71 -18.80 37.69
CA TYR A 537 -9.73 -19.87 37.86
C TYR A 537 -10.18 -21.18 37.20
N GLN A 538 -11.44 -21.57 37.37
CA GLN A 538 -12.00 -22.76 36.72
C GLN A 538 -12.03 -22.65 35.19
N ARG A 539 -12.26 -21.44 34.66
CA ARG A 539 -12.20 -21.19 33.21
C ARG A 539 -10.78 -21.31 32.68
N ALA A 540 -9.80 -20.73 33.37
CA ALA A 540 -8.39 -20.82 32.98
C ALA A 540 -7.89 -22.27 32.97
N LEU A 541 -8.35 -23.13 33.89
CA LEU A 541 -8.00 -24.55 33.92
C LEU A 541 -8.60 -25.38 32.80
N LYS A 542 -9.76 -25.01 32.26
CA LYS A 542 -10.41 -25.74 31.15
C LYS A 542 -9.74 -25.50 29.80
N GLY A 543 -8.97 -24.42 29.66
CA GLY A 543 -8.23 -24.08 28.43
C GLY A 543 -6.76 -24.53 28.41
N LYS A 544 -6.33 -25.33 29.40
CA LYS A 544 -5.05 -26.06 29.36
C LYS A 544 -5.31 -27.49 28.90
#